data_AF-A0A060R6K9-F1
#
_entry.id   AF-A0A060R6K9-F1
#
_cell.length_a   1.000
_cell.length_b   1.000
_cell.length_c   1.000
_cell.angle_alpha   90.00
_cell.angle_beta   90.00
_cell.angle_gamma   90.00
#
_symmetry.space_group_name_H-M   'P 1'
#
loop_
_entity.id
_entity.type
_entity.pdbx_description
1 polymer ?
#
loop_
_entity_poly.entity_id
_entity_poly.type
_entity_poly.pdbx_seq_one_letter_code
_entity_poly.pdbx_strand_id
1 'polypeptide(L)'
;MAEIIVKGKPLPIHFGMRAITEYTKRSNRDFHDVVTSNESLSSIETLADITVMGLNEGARRCRPAHGDNSSDDNRRYTSDDVWDMFDDEPNLILKVSEIFIESITPMIKELGGLAKNAQPTATENLSE
;
A
#
# COMPACT_ATOMS: atom_id res chain seq x y z
N MET A 1 9.52 -7.09 -1.01
CA MET A 1 9.23 -6.28 0.19
C MET A 1 10.17 -5.09 0.13
N ALA A 2 9.69 -3.86 0.33
CA ALA A 2 10.54 -2.68 0.36
C ALA A 2 10.82 -2.28 1.82
N GLU A 3 11.81 -1.42 2.01
CA GLU A 3 12.17 -0.88 3.32
C GLU A 3 12.46 0.62 3.21
N ILE A 4 12.12 1.38 4.25
CA ILE A 4 12.62 2.73 4.47
C ILE A 4 13.61 2.71 5.63
N ILE A 5 14.61 3.58 5.62
CA ILE A 5 15.57 3.69 6.72
C ILE A 5 15.17 4.90 7.55
N VAL A 6 14.93 4.69 8.85
CA VAL A 6 14.58 5.76 9.81
C VAL A 6 15.57 5.68 10.96
N LYS A 7 16.31 6.75 11.22
CA LYS A 7 17.36 6.83 12.26
C LYS A 7 18.36 5.67 12.16
N GLY A 8 18.70 5.28 10.93
CA GLY A 8 19.59 4.15 10.65
C GLY A 8 18.97 2.76 10.83
N LYS A 9 17.68 2.66 11.18
CA LYS A 9 16.95 1.39 11.33
C LYS A 9 16.10 1.10 10.09
N PRO A 10 16.21 -0.09 9.46
CA PRO A 10 15.31 -0.48 8.39
C PRO A 10 13.91 -0.78 8.92
N LEU A 11 12.90 -0.19 8.31
CA LEU A 11 11.49 -0.44 8.57
C LEU A 11 10.84 -1.05 7.33
N PRO A 12 10.26 -2.25 7.41
CA PRO A 12 9.59 -2.87 6.27
C PRO A 12 8.33 -2.10 5.91
N ILE A 13 8.14 -1.84 4.62
CA ILE A 13 6.98 -1.13 4.08
C ILE A 13 6.37 -1.93 2.92
N HIS A 14 5.04 -2.07 2.93
CA HIS A 14 4.32 -2.83 1.91
C HIS A 14 2.98 -2.22 1.52
N PHE A 15 2.85 -1.86 0.24
CA PHE A 15 1.60 -1.40 -0.35
C PHE A 15 0.92 -2.53 -1.13
N GLY A 16 0.29 -3.45 -0.40
CA GLY A 16 -0.54 -4.49 -0.99
C GLY A 16 -2.01 -4.07 -1.10
N MET A 17 -2.83 -4.90 -1.77
CA MET A 17 -4.28 -4.67 -1.91
C MET A 17 -4.98 -4.34 -0.59
N ARG A 18 -4.58 -4.96 0.52
CA ARG A 18 -5.14 -4.67 1.85
C ARG A 18 -4.84 -3.25 2.30
N ALA A 19 -3.58 -2.80 2.20
CA ALA A 19 -3.19 -1.44 2.59
C ALA A 19 -3.93 -0.39 1.73
N ILE A 20 -4.03 -0.63 0.43
CA ILE A 20 -4.75 0.26 -0.50
C ILE A 20 -6.25 0.27 -0.19
N THR A 21 -6.86 -0.88 0.09
CA THR A 21 -8.28 -0.96 0.46
C THR A 21 -8.57 -0.31 1.81
N GLU A 22 -7.65 -0.42 2.77
CA GLU A 22 -7.79 0.30 4.04
C GLU A 22 -7.70 1.81 3.82
N TYR A 23 -6.87 2.26 2.89
CA TYR A 23 -6.74 3.68 2.54
C TYR A 23 -7.96 4.24 1.83
N THR A 24 -8.49 3.54 0.82
CA THR A 24 -9.69 3.96 0.09
C THR A 24 -10.91 4.10 1.01
N LYS A 25 -11.05 3.17 1.97
CA LYS A 25 -12.11 3.22 2.99
C LYS A 25 -12.00 4.44 3.91
N ARG A 26 -10.79 4.78 4.37
CA ARG A 26 -10.58 5.92 5.28
C ARG A 26 -10.72 7.27 4.58
N SER A 27 -10.31 7.34 3.32
CA SER A 27 -10.38 8.56 2.51
C SER A 27 -11.72 8.74 1.80
N ASN A 28 -12.64 7.77 1.88
CA ASN A 28 -13.89 7.74 1.11
C ASN A 28 -13.67 7.95 -0.41
N ARG A 29 -12.59 7.36 -0.94
CA ARG A 29 -12.19 7.44 -2.35
C ARG A 29 -12.35 6.11 -3.05
N ASP A 30 -12.55 6.14 -4.36
CA ASP A 30 -12.60 4.93 -5.16
C ASP A 30 -11.20 4.31 -5.34
N PHE A 31 -11.14 2.98 -5.36
CA PHE A 31 -9.89 2.25 -5.55
C PHE A 31 -9.23 2.58 -6.88
N HIS A 32 -10.00 2.65 -7.97
CA HIS A 32 -9.51 2.99 -9.30
C HIS A 32 -8.87 4.37 -9.29
N ASP A 33 -9.51 5.35 -8.66
CA ASP A 33 -8.97 6.70 -8.57
C ASP A 33 -7.67 6.74 -7.76
N VAL A 34 -7.61 6.04 -6.63
CA VAL A 34 -6.40 6.00 -5.79
C VAL A 34 -5.20 5.40 -6.53
N VAL A 35 -5.41 4.34 -7.32
CA VAL A 35 -4.31 3.65 -8.01
C VAL A 35 -3.97 4.28 -9.36
N THR A 36 -4.92 4.91 -10.05
CA THR A 36 -4.68 5.49 -11.39
C THR A 36 -4.36 6.98 -11.37
N SER A 37 -4.64 7.67 -10.26
CA SER A 37 -4.36 9.11 -10.14
C SER A 37 -3.01 9.38 -9.48
N ASN A 38 -2.29 10.35 -10.04
CA ASN A 38 -1.17 11.01 -9.34
C ASN A 38 -1.65 11.85 -8.14
N GLU A 39 -2.96 11.97 -7.93
CA GLU A 39 -3.58 12.75 -6.86
C GLU A 39 -3.32 12.14 -5.48
N SER A 40 -3.16 10.82 -5.38
CA SER A 40 -2.73 10.18 -4.13
C SER A 40 -1.30 10.56 -3.69
N LEU A 41 -0.52 11.22 -4.57
CA LEU A 41 0.83 11.69 -4.28
C LEU A 41 0.93 13.22 -4.24
N SER A 42 -0.16 13.93 -4.50
CA SER A 42 -0.16 15.40 -4.56
C SER A 42 -0.33 16.07 -3.19
N SER A 43 -0.66 15.30 -2.14
CA SER A 43 -0.77 15.78 -0.77
C SER A 43 0.16 15.02 0.17
N ILE A 44 0.91 15.77 1.00
CA ILE A 44 1.76 15.20 2.05
C ILE A 44 0.91 14.48 3.10
N GLU A 45 -0.29 14.97 3.41
CA GLU A 45 -1.22 14.32 4.34
C GLU A 45 -1.61 12.93 3.83
N THR A 46 -1.90 12.83 2.53
CA THR A 46 -2.19 11.54 1.90
C THR A 46 -0.98 10.60 1.94
N LEU A 47 0.22 11.12 1.68
CA LEU A 47 1.44 10.33 1.76
C LEU A 47 1.69 9.83 3.18
N ALA A 48 1.44 10.64 4.21
CA ALA A 48 1.54 10.23 5.59
C ALA A 48 0.57 9.09 5.90
N ASP A 49 -0.71 9.23 5.54
CA ASP A 49 -1.73 8.20 5.74
C ASP A 49 -1.40 6.88 5.04
N ILE A 50 -0.95 6.95 3.78
CA ILE A 50 -0.53 5.78 3.02
C ILE A 50 0.69 5.14 3.69
N THR A 51 1.67 5.92 4.12
CA THR A 51 2.88 5.44 4.82
C THR A 51 2.52 4.68 6.09
N VAL A 52 1.58 5.18 6.90
CA VAL A 52 1.07 4.47 8.09
C VAL A 52 0.58 3.08 7.71
N MET A 53 -0.22 2.96 6.66
CA MET A 53 -0.76 1.66 6.23
C MET A 53 0.33 0.75 5.67
N GLY A 54 1.24 1.30 4.88
CA GLY A 54 2.37 0.58 4.30
C GLY A 54 3.27 -0.02 5.38
N LEU A 55 3.63 0.77 6.39
CA LEU A 55 4.50 0.32 7.49
C LEU A 55 3.82 -0.73 8.36
N ASN A 56 2.54 -0.55 8.66
CA ASN A 56 1.77 -1.52 9.45
C ASN A 56 1.61 -2.85 8.71
N GLU A 57 1.34 -2.84 7.40
CA GLU A 57 1.25 -4.05 6.61
C GLU A 57 2.63 -4.70 6.40
N GLY A 58 3.69 -3.90 6.23
CA GLY A 58 5.07 -4.36 6.16
C GLY A 58 5.46 -5.11 7.44
N ALA A 59 5.28 -4.47 8.60
CA ALA A 59 5.52 -5.08 9.90
C ALA A 59 4.71 -6.38 10.08
N ARG A 60 3.41 -6.38 9.75
CA ARG A 60 2.55 -7.56 9.85
C ARG A 60 3.07 -8.74 9.03
N ARG A 61 3.63 -8.50 7.84
CA ARG A 61 4.15 -9.55 6.94
C ARG A 61 5.49 -10.10 7.38
N CYS A 62 6.28 -9.32 8.10
CA CYS A 62 7.57 -9.75 8.63
C CYS A 62 7.45 -10.53 9.95
N ARG A 63 6.26 -10.59 10.56
CA ARG A 63 6.05 -11.36 11.79
C ARG A 63 6.32 -12.86 11.58
N PRO A 64 7.08 -13.51 12.47
CA PRO A 64 7.23 -14.96 12.48
C PRO A 64 5.87 -15.65 12.61
N ALA A 65 5.62 -16.69 11.81
CA ALA A 65 4.37 -17.45 11.82
C ALA A 65 4.10 -18.21 13.14
N HIS A 66 5.11 -18.32 14.01
CA HIS A 66 5.03 -18.95 15.32
C HIS A 66 5.35 -17.91 16.38
N GLY A 67 4.33 -17.57 17.18
CA GLY A 67 4.32 -16.48 18.16
C GLY A 67 5.32 -16.65 19.29
N ASP A 68 6.59 -16.36 19.00
CA ASP A 68 7.49 -15.89 20.02
C ASP A 68 7.09 -14.45 20.39
N ASN A 69 6.44 -14.31 21.54
CA ASN A 69 5.98 -13.03 22.11
C ASN A 69 7.15 -12.20 22.70
N SER A 70 8.40 -12.50 22.36
CA SER A 70 9.57 -11.92 23.04
C SER A 70 10.09 -10.59 22.50
N SER A 71 9.44 -9.96 21.50
CA SER A 71 9.96 -8.69 20.98
C SER A 71 8.88 -7.67 20.69
N ASP A 72 9.32 -6.42 20.67
CA ASP A 72 8.68 -5.14 20.33
C ASP A 72 7.96 -5.13 18.94
N ASP A 73 7.66 -6.31 18.38
CA ASP A 73 7.14 -6.64 17.05
C ASP A 73 5.61 -6.44 16.93
N ASN A 74 4.96 -5.97 18.00
CA ASN A 74 3.57 -5.56 17.97
C ASN A 74 3.36 -4.08 17.63
N ARG A 75 4.43 -3.36 17.27
CA ARG A 75 4.40 -1.93 17.00
C ARG A 75 3.45 -1.65 15.83
N ARG A 76 2.40 -0.88 16.12
CA ARG A 76 1.56 -0.26 15.11
C ARG A 76 1.98 1.19 14.97
N TYR A 77 2.31 1.58 13.74
CA TYR A 77 2.63 2.96 13.41
C TYR A 77 1.33 3.78 13.38
N THR A 78 1.40 4.97 13.94
CA THR A 78 0.34 5.98 13.96
C THR A 78 0.65 7.11 12.98
N SER A 79 -0.31 8.01 12.75
CA SER A 79 -0.07 9.21 11.93
C SER A 79 1.04 10.07 12.53
N ASP A 80 0.99 10.29 13.85
CA ASP A 80 2.00 11.07 14.57
C ASP A 80 3.40 10.46 14.42
N ASP A 81 3.54 9.13 14.54
CA ASP A 81 4.85 8.47 14.31
C ASP A 81 5.40 8.77 12.91
N VAL A 82 4.54 8.81 11.89
CA VAL A 82 4.97 9.08 10.50
C VAL A 82 5.29 10.54 10.29
N TRP A 83 4.54 11.45 10.90
CA TRP A 83 4.85 12.88 10.88
C TRP A 83 6.20 13.16 11.54
N ASP A 84 6.47 12.56 12.70
CA ASP A 84 7.77 12.63 13.36
C ASP A 84 8.90 12.12 12.44
N MET A 85 8.67 11.01 11.72
CA MET A 85 9.64 10.49 10.74
C MET A 85 9.88 11.46 9.59
N PHE A 86 8.85 12.11 9.07
CA PHE A 86 8.97 13.08 7.99
C PHE A 86 9.63 14.38 8.44
N ASP A 87 9.37 14.83 9.67
CA ASP A 87 10.03 15.99 10.25
C ASP A 87 11.53 15.72 10.49
N ASP A 88 11.86 14.52 10.98
CA ASP A 88 13.25 14.11 11.20
C ASP A 88 14.00 13.85 9.89
N GLU A 89 13.35 13.24 8.90
CA GLU A 89 13.93 12.83 7.62
C GLU A 89 13.00 13.14 6.43
N PRO A 90 12.92 14.41 5.96
CA PRO A 90 11.97 14.82 4.91
C PRO A 90 12.13 14.10 3.57
N ASN A 91 13.32 13.55 3.28
CA ASN A 91 13.57 12.76 2.07
C ASN A 91 12.76 11.45 2.04
N LEU A 92 12.24 10.99 3.18
CA LEU A 92 11.37 9.83 3.26
C LEU A 92 10.07 10.01 2.47
N ILE A 93 9.56 11.24 2.35
CA ILE A 93 8.35 11.55 1.58
C ILE A 93 8.52 11.11 0.12
N LEU A 94 9.65 11.50 -0.50
CA LEU A 94 9.98 11.12 -1.87
C LEU A 94 10.19 9.61 -1.97
N LYS A 95 10.91 9.03 -1.00
CA LYS A 95 11.21 7.60 -1.02
C LYS A 95 9.96 6.74 -0.94
N VAL A 96 9.02 7.10 -0.06
CA VAL A 96 7.75 6.39 0.08
C VAL A 96 6.90 6.54 -1.18
N SER A 97 6.88 7.74 -1.78
CA SER A 97 6.17 7.98 -3.04
C SER A 97 6.66 7.05 -4.17
N GLU A 98 7.98 6.91 -4.32
CA GLU A 98 8.57 5.96 -5.28
C GLU A 98 8.12 4.53 -5.01
N ILE A 99 8.26 4.06 -3.77
CA ILE A 99 7.89 2.70 -3.37
C ILE A 99 6.39 2.44 -3.61
N PHE A 100 5.54 3.43 -3.35
CA PHE A 100 4.11 3.35 -3.62
C PHE A 100 3.83 3.15 -5.11
N ILE A 101 4.41 3.99 -5.98
CA ILE A 101 4.27 3.87 -7.44
C ILE A 101 4.74 2.50 -7.92
N GLU A 102 5.92 2.06 -7.49
CA GLU A 102 6.50 0.76 -7.86
C GLU A 102 5.60 -0.40 -7.42
N SER A 103 4.92 -0.26 -6.28
CA SER A 103 4.00 -1.28 -5.77
C SER A 103 2.68 -1.32 -6.53
N ILE A 104 2.08 -0.17 -6.87
CA ILE A 104 0.76 -0.13 -7.53
C ILE A 104 0.81 -0.38 -9.03
N THR A 105 1.91 0.00 -9.70
CA THR A 105 2.08 -0.16 -11.15
C THR A 105 1.78 -1.59 -11.66
N PRO A 106 2.37 -2.66 -11.07
CA PRO A 106 2.04 -4.02 -11.48
C PRO A 106 0.59 -4.39 -11.16
N MET A 107 0.02 -3.92 -10.04
CA MET A 107 -1.37 -4.21 -9.67
C MET A 107 -2.37 -3.60 -10.66
N ILE A 108 -2.14 -2.36 -11.12
CA ILE A 108 -2.98 -1.71 -12.14
C ILE A 108 -2.91 -2.50 -13.45
N LYS A 109 -1.70 -2.93 -13.85
CA LYS A 109 -1.50 -3.73 -15.07
C LYS A 109 -2.22 -5.08 -15.00
N GLU A 110 -2.15 -5.75 -13.85
CA GLU A 110 -2.84 -7.01 -13.61
C GLU A 110 -4.37 -6.83 -13.61
N LEU A 111 -4.90 -5.82 -12.92
CA LEU A 111 -6.34 -5.52 -12.89
C LEU A 111 -6.89 -5.10 -14.26
N GLY A 112 -6.15 -4.26 -15.00
CA GLY A 112 -6.49 -3.91 -16.38
C GLY A 112 -6.38 -5.09 -17.36
N GLY A 113 -5.55 -6.09 -17.04
CA GLY A 113 -5.50 -7.37 -17.73
C GLY A 113 -6.68 -8.29 -17.38
N LEU A 114 -7.10 -8.32 -16.11
CA LEU A 114 -8.23 -9.13 -15.64
C LEU A 114 -9.57 -8.69 -16.25
N ALA A 115 -9.77 -7.40 -16.52
CA ALA A 115 -10.94 -6.91 -17.26
C ALA A 115 -11.05 -7.51 -18.67
N LYS A 116 -9.93 -7.95 -19.27
CA LYS A 116 -9.91 -8.61 -20.58
C LYS A 116 -10.25 -10.11 -20.50
N ASN A 117 -10.17 -10.70 -19.30
CA ASN A 117 -10.54 -12.10 -19.05
C ASN A 117 -12.04 -12.25 -18.74
N ALA A 118 -12.79 -11.16 -18.62
CA ALA A 118 -14.25 -11.14 -18.59
C ALA A 118 -14.81 -11.23 -20.03
N GLN A 119 -14.43 -12.25 -20.79
CA GLN A 119 -15.25 -12.64 -21.94
C GLN A 119 -16.50 -13.36 -21.42
N PRO A 120 -17.72 -13.04 -21.92
CA PRO A 120 -18.90 -13.81 -21.58
C PRO A 120 -18.74 -15.24 -22.13
N THR A 121 -18.53 -16.21 -21.26
CA THR A 121 -18.83 -17.60 -21.57
C THR A 121 -20.33 -17.81 -21.40
N ALA A 122 -21.09 -17.57 -22.47
CA ALA A 122 -22.43 -18.14 -22.67
C ALA A 122 -22.59 -18.37 -24.20
N THR A 123 -22.56 -19.60 -24.71
CA THR A 123 -23.71 -20.52 -24.91
C THR A 123 -24.91 -19.78 -25.52
N GLU A 124 -25.52 -20.11 -26.66
CA GLU A 124 -25.84 -21.38 -27.31
C GLU A 124 -26.02 -21.12 -28.83
N ASN A 125 -25.48 -22.00 -29.68
CA ASN A 125 -26.00 -22.17 -31.03
C ASN A 125 -27.27 -23.02 -30.91
N LEU A 126 -28.43 -22.39 -30.76
CA LEU A 126 -29.72 -22.97 -31.04
C LEU A 126 -30.38 -22.15 -32.14
N SER A 127 -30.36 -22.71 -33.35
CA SER A 127 -31.32 -22.38 -34.39
C SER A 127 -31.50 -23.62 -35.26
N GLU A 128 -32.71 -24.16 -35.14
CA GLU A 128 -33.31 -25.19 -36.01
C GLU A 128 -33.43 -24.72 -37.46
#